data_AF-A0A392NPT6-F1
#
_entry.id   AF-A0A392NPT6-F1
#
_cell.length_a   1.000
_cell.length_b   1.000
_cell.length_c   1.000
_cell.angle_alpha   90.00
_cell.angle_beta   90.00
_cell.angle_gamma   90.00
#
_symmetry.space_group_name_H-M   'P 1'
#
loop_
_entity.id
_entity.type
_entity.pdbx_description
1 polymer ?
#
loop_
_entity_poly.entity_id
_entity_poly.type
_entity_poly.pdbx_seq_one_letter_code
_entity_poly.pdbx_strand_id
1 'polypeptide(L)'
;MHDSFSEDLTPFWPDRILSNYTLHEPKYIEQQTPESNDSGVWVSKWMTECPFRSDYANIITNTASRMKLAINLVKSGNNVLNEDVLAKAAQHWKDEDEKRDHYRVKW
;
A
#
# COMPACT_ATOMS: atom_id res chain seq x y z
N MET A 1 -11.16 -32.67 44.40
CA MET A 1 -12.05 -32.22 43.32
C MET A 1 -11.18 -31.59 42.26
N HIS A 2 -10.98 -32.29 41.15
CA HIS A 2 -10.42 -31.73 39.92
C HIS A 2 -11.62 -31.54 39.00
N ASP A 3 -11.99 -30.29 38.75
CA ASP A 3 -12.98 -29.96 37.74
C ASP A 3 -12.26 -29.95 36.39
N SER A 4 -12.36 -31.07 35.69
CA SER A 4 -12.00 -31.22 34.29
C SER A 4 -12.93 -30.36 33.45
N PHE A 5 -12.39 -29.28 32.86
CA PHE A 5 -13.05 -28.55 31.80
C PHE A 5 -13.20 -29.49 30.60
N SER A 6 -14.46 -29.82 30.29
CA SER A 6 -14.84 -30.55 29.09
C SER A 6 -14.47 -29.70 27.88
N GLU A 7 -13.49 -30.14 27.09
CA GLU A 7 -13.25 -29.61 25.74
C GLU A 7 -14.46 -29.96 24.88
N ASP A 8 -15.33 -28.97 24.66
CA ASP A 8 -16.45 -29.07 23.74
C ASP A 8 -15.92 -28.94 22.31
N LEU A 9 -15.29 -30.02 21.83
CA LEU A 9 -14.89 -30.17 20.43
C LEU A 9 -16.18 -30.32 19.61
N THR A 10 -16.63 -29.22 19.01
CA THR A 10 -17.71 -29.26 18.02
C THR A 10 -17.36 -30.27 16.91
N PRO A 11 -18.27 -31.18 16.51
CA PRO A 11 -17.95 -32.21 15.52
C PRO A 11 -17.65 -31.55 14.17
N PHE A 12 -16.47 -31.84 13.63
CA PHE A 12 -16.04 -31.39 12.31
C PHE A 12 -16.88 -32.12 11.25
N TRP A 13 -17.83 -31.43 10.61
CA TRP A 13 -18.67 -31.99 9.55
C TRP A 13 -17.83 -32.12 8.25
N PRO A 14 -17.61 -33.34 7.72
CA PRO A 14 -16.70 -33.55 6.57
C PRO A 14 -17.21 -33.05 5.21
N ASP A 15 -18.50 -32.71 5.08
CA ASP A 15 -19.16 -32.55 3.77
C ASP A 15 -19.31 -31.10 3.25
N ARG A 16 -18.49 -30.15 3.73
CA ARG A 16 -18.43 -28.80 3.12
C ARG A 16 -17.03 -28.44 2.66
N ILE A 17 -16.53 -29.18 1.67
CA ILE A 17 -15.42 -28.70 0.85
C ILE A 17 -15.98 -27.60 -0.07
N LEU A 18 -15.91 -26.35 0.41
CA LEU A 18 -16.27 -25.16 -0.37
C LEU A 18 -15.28 -24.90 -1.52
N SER A 19 -14.05 -25.43 -1.45
CA SER A 19 -13.02 -25.30 -2.48
C SER A 19 -11.85 -26.27 -2.24
N ASN A 20 -11.15 -26.66 -3.30
CA ASN A 20 -9.91 -27.46 -3.23
C ASN A 20 -8.65 -26.63 -2.92
N TYR A 21 -8.79 -25.31 -2.75
CA TYR A 21 -7.69 -24.43 -2.34
C TYR A 21 -7.47 -24.52 -0.84
N THR A 22 -6.20 -24.63 -0.44
CA THR A 22 -5.78 -24.55 0.95
C THR A 22 -5.51 -23.09 1.31
N LEU A 23 -6.09 -22.62 2.43
CA LEU A 23 -5.71 -21.35 3.01
C LEU A 23 -4.29 -21.46 3.59
N HIS A 24 -3.37 -20.67 3.07
CA HIS A 24 -2.00 -20.59 3.60
C HIS A 24 -1.82 -19.28 4.37
N GLU A 25 -1.86 -19.38 5.70
CA GLU A 25 -1.56 -18.23 6.57
C GLU A 25 -0.03 -18.08 6.70
N PRO A 26 0.52 -16.90 6.37
CA PRO A 26 1.94 -16.66 6.49
C PRO A 26 2.38 -16.65 7.95
N LYS A 27 3.42 -17.43 8.25
CA LYS A 27 4.08 -17.41 9.57
C LYS A 27 5.02 -16.20 9.62
N TYR A 28 5.17 -15.63 10.82
CA TYR A 28 6.10 -14.52 11.09
C TYR A 28 5.77 -13.20 10.36
N ILE A 29 4.48 -12.97 10.05
CA ILE A 29 4.02 -11.65 9.66
C ILE A 29 3.93 -10.77 10.91
N GLU A 30 4.64 -9.65 10.91
CA GLU A 30 4.51 -8.69 12.00
C GLU A 30 3.13 -8.02 11.94
N GLN A 31 2.54 -7.80 13.11
CA GLN A 31 1.32 -7.00 13.19
C GLN A 31 1.67 -5.53 13.19
N GLN A 32 0.88 -4.77 12.44
CA GLN A 32 0.94 -3.33 12.45
C GLN A 32 0.63 -2.80 13.86
N THR A 33 1.40 -1.82 14.34
CA THR A 33 1.10 -1.15 15.62
C THR A 33 -0.23 -0.39 15.52
N PRO A 34 -1.02 -0.31 16.60
CA PRO A 34 -2.34 0.36 16.59
C PRO A 34 -2.31 1.82 16.09
N GLU A 35 -1.19 2.51 16.28
CA GLU A 35 -1.02 3.92 15.91
C GLU A 35 -0.51 4.12 14.48
N SER A 36 -0.16 3.05 13.78
CA SER A 36 0.35 3.13 12.41
C SER A 36 -0.79 3.13 11.38
N ASN A 37 -0.59 3.85 10.27
CA ASN A 37 -1.47 3.86 9.09
C ASN A 37 -0.79 3.24 7.85
N ASP A 38 0.20 2.37 8.06
CA ASP A 38 1.05 1.76 7.04
C ASP A 38 0.64 0.37 6.55
N SER A 39 -0.48 -0.22 6.97
CA SER A 39 -0.90 -1.53 6.45
C SER A 39 -0.94 -1.59 4.93
N GLY A 40 -1.48 -0.55 4.27
CA GLY A 40 -1.48 -0.45 2.82
C GLY A 40 -0.08 -0.30 2.21
N VAL A 41 0.83 0.40 2.90
CA VAL A 41 2.24 0.54 2.49
C VAL A 41 2.96 -0.80 2.58
N TRP A 42 2.74 -1.54 3.68
CA TRP A 42 3.30 -2.85 3.91
C TRP A 42 2.85 -3.85 2.86
N VAL A 43 1.53 -3.96 2.63
CA VAL A 43 0.95 -4.88 1.63
C VAL A 43 1.44 -4.53 0.23
N SER A 44 1.46 -3.25 -0.13
CA SER A 44 1.95 -2.82 -1.45
C SER A 44 3.42 -3.18 -1.63
N LYS A 45 4.26 -2.90 -0.63
CA LYS A 45 5.68 -3.23 -0.67
C LYS A 45 5.89 -4.74 -0.81
N TRP A 46 5.20 -5.55 0.00
CA TRP A 46 5.22 -7.00 -0.09
C TRP A 46 4.87 -7.50 -1.50
N MET A 47 3.74 -7.05 -2.06
CA MET A 47 3.30 -7.46 -3.39
C MET A 47 4.29 -7.08 -4.50
N THR A 48 4.98 -5.95 -4.35
CA THR A 48 5.97 -5.49 -5.34
C THR A 48 7.35 -6.15 -5.21
N GLU A 49 7.82 -6.41 -3.99
CA GLU A 49 9.19 -6.85 -3.72
C GLU A 49 9.30 -8.36 -3.49
N CYS A 50 8.21 -9.03 -3.13
CA CYS A 50 8.16 -10.46 -2.84
C CYS A 50 7.01 -11.22 -3.54
N PRO A 51 6.72 -10.98 -4.84
CA PRO A 51 5.57 -11.57 -5.53
C PRO A 51 5.56 -13.10 -5.56
N PHE A 52 6.73 -13.74 -5.41
CA PHE A 52 6.90 -15.20 -5.41
C PHE A 52 7.69 -15.71 -4.20
N ARG A 53 7.85 -14.88 -3.17
CA ARG A 53 8.65 -15.24 -1.98
C ARG A 53 7.76 -15.17 -0.74
N SER A 54 7.76 -16.24 0.04
CA SER A 54 7.11 -16.31 1.35
C SER A 54 7.97 -15.64 2.44
N ASP A 55 8.58 -14.49 2.14
CA ASP A 55 9.46 -13.75 3.03
C ASP A 55 8.74 -12.50 3.57
N TYR A 56 7.92 -12.71 4.60
CA TYR A 56 7.06 -11.68 5.19
C TYR A 56 7.78 -10.87 6.27
N ALA A 57 8.77 -11.46 6.94
CA ALA A 57 9.44 -10.87 8.10
C ALA A 57 10.37 -9.69 7.73
N ASN A 58 10.82 -9.62 6.47
CA ASN A 58 11.80 -8.62 6.04
C ASN A 58 11.17 -7.36 5.42
N ILE A 59 9.84 -7.23 5.41
CA ILE A 59 9.14 -6.07 4.84
C ILE A 59 9.05 -4.95 5.88
N ILE A 60 10.02 -4.04 5.85
CA ILE A 60 10.05 -2.86 6.73
C ILE A 60 9.36 -1.67 6.05
N THR A 61 8.38 -1.06 6.71
CA THR A 61 7.76 0.20 6.26
C THR A 61 8.44 1.41 6.89
N ASN A 62 8.97 2.28 6.03
CA ASN A 62 9.61 3.53 6.45
C ASN A 62 9.27 4.66 5.48
N THR A 63 9.72 5.88 5.79
CA THR A 63 9.46 7.07 4.96
C THR A 63 9.90 6.88 3.50
N ALA A 64 11.06 6.26 3.27
CA ALA A 64 11.53 5.98 1.92
C ALA A 64 10.59 5.02 1.16
N SER A 65 10.05 4.01 1.83
CA SER A 65 9.08 3.07 1.24
C SER A 65 7.79 3.80 0.84
N ARG A 66 7.29 4.71 1.68
CA ARG A 66 6.11 5.54 1.37
C ARG A 66 6.37 6.44 0.16
N MET A 67 7.51 7.13 0.13
CA MET A 67 7.89 8.00 -0.99
C MET A 67 8.04 7.22 -2.31
N LYS A 68 8.68 6.04 -2.26
CA LYS A 68 8.83 5.16 -3.43
C LYS A 68 7.47 4.76 -4.00
N LEU A 69 6.53 4.34 -3.15
CA LEU A 69 5.17 4.01 -3.57
C LEU A 69 4.44 5.23 -4.13
N ALA A 70 4.53 6.39 -3.49
CA ALA A 70 3.91 7.62 -3.98
C ALA A 70 4.43 8.02 -5.37
N ILE A 71 5.75 7.96 -5.59
CA ILE A 71 6.36 8.24 -6.90
C ILE A 71 5.88 7.23 -7.94
N ASN A 72 5.86 5.94 -7.58
CA ASN A 72 5.38 4.89 -8.48
C ASN A 72 3.93 5.12 -8.90
N LEU A 73 3.05 5.49 -7.97
CA LEU A 73 1.64 5.79 -8.25
C LEU A 73 1.51 7.02 -9.17
N VAL A 74 2.23 8.09 -8.88
CA VAL A 74 2.21 9.32 -9.70
C VAL A 74 2.71 9.06 -11.12
N LYS A 75 3.77 8.25 -11.26
CA LYS A 75 4.38 7.93 -12.56
C LYS A 75 3.74 6.75 -13.28
N SER A 76 2.79 6.07 -12.65
CA SER A 76 2.19 4.87 -13.21
C SER A 76 1.40 5.20 -14.48
N GLY A 77 1.46 4.31 -15.47
CA GLY A 77 0.71 4.47 -16.72
C GLY A 77 -0.82 4.44 -16.54
N ASN A 78 -1.31 3.97 -15.38
CA ASN A 78 -2.72 4.01 -15.03
C ASN A 78 -3.14 5.29 -14.28
N ASN A 79 -2.23 6.24 -14.08
CA ASN A 79 -2.56 7.53 -13.49
C ASN A 79 -3.30 8.40 -14.51
N VAL A 80 -4.63 8.28 -14.52
CA VAL A 80 -5.53 9.04 -15.42
C VAL A 80 -5.45 10.56 -15.22
N LEU A 81 -4.91 11.02 -14.10
CA LEU A 81 -4.77 12.45 -13.79
C LEU A 81 -3.42 13.03 -14.25
N ASN A 82 -2.49 12.19 -14.74
CA ASN A 82 -1.13 12.63 -15.03
C ASN A 82 -1.08 13.76 -16.07
N GLU A 83 -1.79 13.58 -17.19
CA GLU A 83 -1.82 14.58 -18.27
C GLU A 83 -2.44 15.91 -17.81
N ASP A 84 -3.56 15.85 -17.10
CA ASP A 84 -4.24 17.03 -16.54
C ASP A 84 -3.35 17.80 -15.56
N VAL A 85 -2.64 17.09 -14.68
CA VAL A 85 -1.73 17.68 -13.70
C VAL A 85 -0.56 18.35 -14.41
N LEU A 86 0.04 17.70 -15.42
CA LEU A 86 1.13 18.27 -16.21
C LEU A 86 0.67 19.51 -16.98
N ALA A 87 -0.52 19.48 -17.58
CA ALA A 87 -1.09 20.62 -18.30
C ALA A 87 -1.31 21.82 -17.37
N LYS A 88 -1.89 21.60 -16.19
CA LYS A 88 -2.09 22.66 -15.18
C LYS A 88 -0.77 23.22 -14.66
N ALA A 89 0.24 22.37 -14.43
CA ALA A 89 1.56 22.81 -14.01
C ALA A 89 2.25 23.67 -15.09
N ALA A 90 2.18 23.25 -16.36
CA ALA A 90 2.70 24.02 -17.49
C ALA A 90 2.01 25.38 -17.64
N GLN A 91 0.68 25.43 -17.47
CA GLN A 91 -0.06 26.69 -17.51
C GLN A 91 0.35 27.61 -16.36
N HIS A 92 0.42 27.10 -15.14
CA HIS A 92 0.86 27.88 -13.98
C HIS A 92 2.25 28.48 -14.17
N TRP A 93 3.20 27.72 -14.75
CA TRP A 93 4.53 28.25 -15.04
C TRP A 93 4.50 29.41 -16.05
N LYS A 94 3.66 29.34 -17.09
CA LYS A 94 3.49 30.44 -18.04
C LYS A 94 2.92 31.68 -17.35
N ASP A 95 1.86 31.51 -16.56
CA ASP A 95 1.21 32.61 -15.86
C ASP A 95 2.20 33.33 -14.89
N GLU A 96 3.07 32.57 -14.22
CA GLU A 96 4.10 33.14 -13.34
C GLU A 96 5.21 33.85 -14.11
N ASP A 97 5.61 33.35 -15.27
CA ASP A 97 6.64 33.99 -16.11
C ASP A 97 6.10 35.31 -16.71
N GLU A 98 4.86 35.31 -17.19
CA GLU A 98 4.17 36.51 -17.68
C GLU A 98 4.03 37.58 -16.60
N LYS A 99 3.68 37.20 -15.37
CA LYS A 99 3.68 38.13 -14.22
C LYS A 99 5.06 38.73 -14.02
N ARG A 100 6.11 37.89 -14.01
CA ARG A 100 7.48 38.35 -13.78
C ARG A 100 7.95 39.33 -14.86
N ASP A 101 7.59 39.10 -16.11
CA ASP A 101 7.89 40.01 -17.21
C ASP A 101 7.07 41.30 -17.15
N HIS A 102 5.80 41.23 -16.77
CA HIS A 102 4.97 42.42 -16.54
C HIS A 102 5.57 43.37 -15.48
N TYR A 103 6.18 42.83 -14.42
CA TYR A 103 6.86 43.63 -13.40
C TYR A 103 8.25 44.13 -13.84
N ARG A 104 8.88 43.51 -14.84
CA ARG A 104 10.17 43.96 -15.40
C ARG A 104 10.03 45.12 -16.38
N VAL A 105 8.93 45.20 -17.12
CA VAL A 105 8.70 46.23 -18.15
C VAL A 105 8.20 47.57 -17.54
N LYS A 106 7.88 47.60 -16.24
CA LYS A 106 7.33 48.76 -15.52
C LYS A 106 8.37 49.73 -14.91
N TRP A 107 9.62 49.70 -15.36
CA TRP A 107 10.68 50.62 -14.92
C TRP A 107 11.18 51.49 -16.08
#